data_AF-A0A2N6CH96-F1
#
_entry.id   AF-A0A2N6CH96-F1
#
_cell.length_a   1.000
_cell.length_b   1.000
_cell.length_c   1.000
_cell.angle_alpha   90.00
_cell.angle_beta   90.00
_cell.angle_gamma   90.00
#
_symmetry.space_group_name_H-M   'P 1'
#
loop_
_entity.id
_entity.type
_entity.pdbx_description
1 polymer ?
#
loop_
_entity_poly.entity_id
_entity_poly.type
_entity_poly.pdbx_seq_one_letter_code
_entity_poly.pdbx_strand_id
1 'polypeptide(L)'
;FVLLHFHLGSQISDIQRLKQAAKEVAQIYADLIKRGMPIRYLDVGGGLGVNYSGGFEEGSINYSLQEYANAVVSAIGEVCDARGVSHPVLISESGRAMTAHHSMLVVETVGAFQKDSVGDDYQMPADAHRMTRNLGDILDWLRSSPEHGFAAEELLECYHDVVEIHREAAALFGMGYLALDQNALIERMYWSSCAAILKHLRVAEPDPQPPEFSELEEKLVDHYLINFSVFQSMLDHWAIQQPFPIMPLQRLDERPTRRGLLVDLTCDSDGKVSQYVSANVDRNFLELHPLQPDCPYYLGVFLMGAYQDIMGDAHNLFGRVAEAHVYGDAEEEGNFWIEKVIPATRVQDILGQVQYFPNDLQRRMEAIIKDKIDSGLIRPKRGMEILDQYMASFQDQTYYTPRERRRRSENDDG
;
A
#
# COMPACT_ATOMS: atom_id res chain seq x y z
N PHE A 1 2.45 47.49 3.95
CA PHE A 1 2.60 46.48 2.88
C PHE A 1 4.07 46.26 2.61
N VAL A 2 4.65 45.15 3.09
CA VAL A 2 6.08 44.85 2.95
C VAL A 2 6.36 43.57 2.15
N LEU A 3 5.33 42.77 1.88
CA LEU A 3 5.42 41.46 1.25
C LEU A 3 4.31 41.31 0.20
N LEU A 4 4.65 40.70 -0.93
CA LEU A 4 3.72 40.19 -1.93
C LEU A 4 3.82 38.66 -1.94
N HIS A 5 2.68 37.98 -1.91
CA HIS A 5 2.60 36.52 -1.84
C HIS A 5 1.74 35.97 -2.98
N PHE A 6 2.11 34.80 -3.49
CA PHE A 6 1.24 33.97 -4.32
C PHE A 6 1.47 32.49 -4.04
N HIS A 7 0.47 31.66 -4.35
CA HIS A 7 0.56 30.22 -4.21
C HIS A 7 -0.13 29.52 -5.39
N LEU A 8 0.59 28.64 -6.08
CA LEU A 8 0.08 27.88 -7.23
C LEU A 8 -0.58 26.55 -6.85
N GLY A 9 -0.41 26.12 -5.61
CA GLY A 9 -0.74 24.76 -5.16
C GLY A 9 0.50 23.93 -4.84
N SER A 10 0.27 22.73 -4.31
CA SER A 10 1.31 21.74 -3.99
C SER A 10 1.66 20.88 -5.21
N GLN A 11 2.87 20.32 -5.24
CA GLN A 11 3.30 19.31 -6.22
C GLN A 11 3.16 19.81 -7.68
N ILE A 12 3.71 20.98 -7.99
CA ILE A 12 3.73 21.48 -9.37
C ILE A 12 4.73 20.65 -10.14
N SER A 13 4.26 19.83 -11.09
CA SER A 13 5.09 18.92 -11.87
C SER A 13 5.89 19.59 -12.99
N ASP A 14 5.39 20.71 -13.52
CA ASP A 14 5.96 21.38 -14.68
C ASP A 14 6.64 22.70 -14.33
N ILE A 15 7.95 22.77 -14.57
CA ILE A 15 8.78 23.95 -14.36
C ILE A 15 8.34 25.16 -15.18
N GLN A 16 7.78 24.96 -16.38
CA GLN A 16 7.34 26.08 -17.22
C GLN A 16 6.16 26.82 -16.59
N ARG A 17 5.26 26.12 -15.90
CA ARG A 17 4.15 26.74 -15.16
C ARG A 17 4.66 27.61 -14.01
N LEU A 18 5.63 27.11 -13.25
CA LEU A 18 6.29 27.87 -12.17
C LEU A 18 6.96 29.13 -12.71
N LYS A 19 7.72 29.00 -13.80
CA LYS A 19 8.40 30.12 -14.45
C LYS A 19 7.42 31.17 -14.94
N GLN A 20 6.32 30.76 -15.58
CA GLN A 20 5.31 31.68 -16.09
C GLN A 20 4.61 32.45 -14.96
N ALA A 21 4.22 31.77 -13.90
CA ALA A 21 3.62 32.40 -12.73
C ALA A 21 4.58 33.37 -12.03
N ALA A 22 5.84 32.98 -11.83
CA ALA A 22 6.86 33.85 -11.24
C ALA A 22 7.06 35.13 -12.08
N LYS A 23 7.04 35.02 -13.42
CA LYS A 23 7.09 36.19 -14.31
C LYS A 23 5.88 37.09 -14.15
N GLU A 24 4.67 36.54 -14.12
CA GLU A 24 3.44 37.31 -13.96
C GLU A 24 3.43 38.08 -12.64
N VAL A 25 3.75 37.42 -11.53
CA VAL A 25 3.78 38.06 -10.21
C VAL A 25 4.89 39.08 -10.12
N ALA A 26 6.04 38.86 -10.77
CA ALA A 26 7.10 39.86 -10.86
C ALA A 26 6.65 41.14 -11.60
N GLN A 27 5.74 41.05 -12.59
CA GLN A 27 5.15 42.25 -13.21
C GLN A 27 4.34 43.05 -12.19
N ILE A 28 3.51 42.36 -11.40
CA ILE A 28 2.70 42.97 -10.33
C ILE A 28 3.61 43.64 -9.30
N TYR A 29 4.66 42.93 -8.85
CA TYR A 29 5.66 43.47 -7.94
C TYR A 29 6.28 44.77 -8.48
N ALA A 30 6.75 44.76 -9.73
CA ALA A 30 7.39 45.92 -10.34
C ALA A 30 6.44 47.12 -10.45
N ASP A 31 5.16 46.88 -10.78
CA ASP A 31 4.14 47.92 -10.84
C ASP A 31 3.84 48.53 -9.47
N LEU A 32 3.78 47.71 -8.43
CA LEU A 32 3.56 48.18 -7.05
C LEU A 32 4.75 49.01 -6.56
N ILE A 33 5.99 48.58 -6.83
CA ILE A 33 7.20 49.34 -6.49
C ILE A 33 7.20 50.71 -7.17
N LYS A 34 6.88 50.77 -8.47
CA LYS A 34 6.81 52.04 -9.21
C LYS A 34 5.73 52.99 -8.71
N ARG A 35 4.68 52.46 -8.08
CA ARG A 35 3.63 53.24 -7.40
C ARG A 35 4.02 53.72 -6.00
N GLY A 36 5.26 53.46 -5.56
CA GLY A 36 5.80 53.90 -4.28
C GLY A 36 5.52 52.95 -3.12
N MET A 37 5.06 51.72 -3.38
CA MET A 37 4.85 50.72 -2.33
C MET A 37 6.19 50.15 -1.85
N PRO A 38 6.49 50.14 -0.54
CA PRO A 38 7.78 49.69 -0.02
C PRO A 38 7.83 48.16 0.18
N ILE A 39 7.52 47.39 -0.87
CA ILE A 39 7.57 45.92 -0.84
C ILE A 39 9.03 45.47 -0.84
N ARG A 40 9.39 44.60 0.09
CA ARG A 40 10.76 44.07 0.26
C ARG A 40 10.84 42.57 -0.01
N TYR A 41 9.75 41.87 0.23
CA TYR A 41 9.68 40.42 0.11
C TYR A 41 8.73 40.03 -1.02
N LEU A 42 9.17 39.04 -1.81
CA LEU A 42 8.34 38.36 -2.77
C LEU A 42 8.33 36.87 -2.39
N ASP A 43 7.19 36.44 -1.89
CA ASP A 43 6.95 35.07 -1.46
C ASP A 43 6.29 34.29 -2.59
N VAL A 44 6.97 33.23 -3.03
CA VAL A 44 6.53 32.36 -4.13
C VAL A 44 5.67 31.20 -3.66
N GLY A 45 5.41 31.12 -2.36
CA GLY A 45 4.62 30.08 -1.73
C GLY A 45 5.26 28.70 -1.88
N GLY A 46 4.42 27.66 -1.73
CA GLY A 46 4.82 26.27 -1.99
C GLY A 46 4.86 25.91 -3.48
N GLY A 47 4.81 24.61 -3.76
CA GLY A 47 4.70 24.07 -5.12
C GLY A 47 5.94 23.38 -5.65
N LEU A 48 7.10 23.58 -5.02
CA LEU A 48 8.28 22.72 -5.23
C LEU A 48 7.87 21.26 -4.96
N GLY A 49 7.85 20.45 -6.01
CA GLY A 49 7.42 19.06 -5.94
C GLY A 49 8.54 18.11 -5.52
N VAL A 50 8.14 16.89 -5.22
CA VAL A 50 9.02 15.76 -4.87
C VAL A 50 8.84 14.67 -5.93
N ASN A 51 9.92 14.01 -6.32
CA ASN A 51 9.85 12.89 -7.25
C ASN A 51 9.54 11.60 -6.48
N TYR A 52 8.31 11.10 -6.62
CA TYR A 52 7.89 9.85 -5.98
C TYR A 52 8.10 8.60 -6.85
N SER A 53 8.18 8.75 -8.19
CA SER A 53 8.25 7.62 -9.12
C SER A 53 9.66 7.25 -9.57
N GLY A 54 10.69 7.99 -9.13
CA GLY A 54 12.10 7.70 -9.46
C GLY A 54 12.52 8.11 -10.88
N GLY A 55 11.60 8.64 -11.71
CA GLY A 55 11.86 9.06 -13.10
C GLY A 55 11.10 10.34 -13.50
N PHE A 56 11.19 10.72 -14.79
CA PHE A 56 10.50 11.87 -15.41
C PHE A 56 9.17 11.47 -16.06
N GLU A 57 8.43 10.59 -15.41
CA GLU A 57 7.21 10.00 -15.96
C GLU A 57 5.98 10.85 -15.65
N GLU A 58 4.85 10.53 -16.27
CA GLU A 58 3.57 11.20 -15.99
C GLU A 58 3.26 11.16 -14.48
N GLY A 59 3.01 12.33 -13.90
CA GLY A 59 2.76 12.50 -12.46
C GLY A 59 3.99 12.88 -11.63
N SER A 60 5.21 12.77 -12.18
CA SER A 60 6.44 13.22 -11.52
C SER A 60 6.77 14.69 -11.83
N ILE A 61 7.75 15.25 -11.12
CA ILE A 61 8.33 16.56 -11.46
C ILE A 61 9.28 16.45 -12.65
N ASN A 62 9.28 17.45 -13.53
CA ASN A 62 10.17 17.51 -14.70
C ASN A 62 11.44 18.34 -14.48
N TYR A 63 11.79 18.64 -13.23
CA TYR A 63 12.87 19.56 -12.89
C TYR A 63 13.64 19.16 -11.63
N SER A 64 14.86 19.68 -11.51
CA SER A 64 15.67 19.56 -10.30
C SER A 64 15.45 20.73 -9.33
N LEU A 65 15.88 20.58 -8.08
CA LEU A 65 15.89 21.68 -7.11
C LEU A 65 16.66 22.91 -7.62
N GLN A 66 17.80 22.70 -8.28
CA GLN A 66 18.60 23.80 -8.83
C GLN A 66 17.88 24.48 -9.98
N GLU A 67 17.20 23.73 -10.83
CA GLU A 67 16.40 24.28 -11.92
C GLU A 67 15.20 25.08 -11.41
N TYR A 68 14.51 24.60 -10.37
CA TYR A 68 13.47 25.36 -9.66
C TYR A 68 14.00 26.71 -9.18
N ALA A 69 15.12 26.71 -8.45
CA ALA A 69 15.73 27.93 -7.95
C ALA A 69 16.12 28.88 -9.10
N ASN A 70 16.75 28.35 -10.16
CA ASN A 70 17.13 29.13 -11.33
C ASN A 70 15.91 29.73 -12.04
N ALA A 71 14.84 28.95 -12.22
CA ALA A 71 13.63 29.39 -12.90
C ALA A 71 12.95 30.54 -12.17
N VAL A 72 12.81 30.44 -10.84
CA VAL A 72 12.21 31.49 -10.00
C VAL A 72 13.08 32.75 -9.99
N VAL A 73 14.37 32.60 -9.68
CA VAL A 73 15.31 33.73 -9.57
C VAL A 73 15.46 34.46 -10.91
N SER A 74 15.64 33.72 -12.01
CA SER A 74 15.78 34.27 -13.35
C SER A 74 14.49 34.95 -13.82
N ALA A 75 13.32 34.31 -13.65
CA ALA A 75 12.04 34.90 -14.03
C ALA A 75 11.77 36.25 -13.36
N ILE A 76 12.04 36.34 -12.05
CA ILE A 76 11.81 37.57 -11.28
C ILE A 76 12.88 38.60 -11.61
N GLY A 77 14.15 38.19 -11.71
CA GLY A 77 15.28 39.06 -12.05
C GLY A 77 15.12 39.73 -13.42
N GLU A 78 14.77 38.95 -14.46
CA GLU A 78 14.52 39.46 -15.82
C GLU A 78 13.48 40.58 -15.82
N VAL A 79 12.39 40.43 -15.06
CA VAL A 79 11.34 41.45 -14.96
C VAL A 79 11.82 42.66 -14.17
N CYS A 80 12.52 42.45 -13.04
CA CYS A 80 13.03 43.54 -12.23
C CYS A 80 14.02 44.42 -13.02
N ASP A 81 14.94 43.79 -13.74
CA ASP A 81 15.94 44.48 -14.58
C ASP A 81 15.27 45.24 -15.73
N ALA A 82 14.37 44.59 -16.47
CA ALA A 82 13.64 45.23 -17.58
C ALA A 82 12.76 46.40 -17.11
N ARG A 83 12.20 46.32 -15.90
CA ARG A 83 11.36 47.37 -15.34
C ARG A 83 12.16 48.42 -14.56
N GLY A 84 13.45 48.20 -14.30
CA GLY A 84 14.31 49.12 -13.54
C GLY A 84 13.87 49.28 -12.08
N VAL A 85 13.46 48.18 -11.44
CA VAL A 85 13.08 48.16 -10.01
C VAL A 85 14.09 47.32 -9.21
N SER A 86 14.20 47.59 -7.91
CA SER A 86 15.07 46.81 -7.02
C SER A 86 14.61 45.35 -6.92
N HIS A 87 15.56 44.42 -6.83
CA HIS A 87 15.24 43.00 -6.63
C HIS A 87 14.72 42.78 -5.19
N PRO A 88 13.61 42.02 -5.00
CA PRO A 88 13.10 41.69 -3.67
C PRO A 88 13.90 40.56 -3.02
N VAL A 89 13.75 40.39 -1.71
CA VAL A 89 14.11 39.15 -1.01
C VAL A 89 13.09 38.08 -1.37
N LEU A 90 13.55 36.92 -1.81
CA LEU A 90 12.68 35.81 -2.16
C LEU A 90 12.44 34.90 -0.95
N ILE A 91 11.19 34.46 -0.80
CA ILE A 91 10.76 33.48 0.19
C ILE A 91 10.08 32.33 -0.56
N SER A 92 10.30 31.09 -0.11
CA SER A 92 9.53 29.92 -0.57
C SER A 92 8.99 29.14 0.62
N GLU A 93 7.78 28.58 0.47
CA GLU A 93 7.08 27.80 1.49
C GLU A 93 7.08 26.31 1.11
N SER A 94 8.27 25.77 0.82
CA SER A 94 8.46 24.45 0.20
C SER A 94 8.31 23.28 1.18
N GLY A 95 7.19 23.21 1.90
CA GLY A 95 6.95 22.25 2.99
C GLY A 95 7.11 20.78 2.58
N ARG A 96 6.41 20.34 1.53
CA ARG A 96 6.49 18.95 1.01
C ARG A 96 7.93 18.56 0.67
N ALA A 97 8.68 19.45 0.04
CA ALA A 97 10.06 19.19 -0.36
C ALA A 97 11.00 19.00 0.84
N MET A 98 10.78 19.74 1.93
CA MET A 98 11.56 19.61 3.16
C MET A 98 11.22 18.33 3.94
N THR A 99 9.95 17.90 3.90
CA THR A 99 9.43 16.88 4.82
C THR A 99 9.23 15.52 4.18
N ALA A 100 9.06 15.38 2.86
CA ALA A 100 8.70 14.08 2.28
C ALA A 100 9.66 12.94 2.69
N HIS A 101 10.97 13.17 2.64
CA HIS A 101 11.99 12.10 2.81
C HIS A 101 12.28 11.70 4.26
N HIS A 102 11.86 12.48 5.26
CA HIS A 102 12.33 12.29 6.64
C HIS A 102 11.66 11.13 7.39
N SER A 103 10.58 10.56 6.83
CA SER A 103 9.78 9.51 7.45
C SER A 103 9.52 8.37 6.47
N MET A 104 9.53 7.15 7.01
CA MET A 104 9.10 5.92 6.34
C MET A 104 8.19 5.13 7.27
N LEU A 105 7.20 4.45 6.69
CA LEU A 105 6.34 3.53 7.41
C LEU A 105 6.90 2.11 7.25
N VAL A 106 7.19 1.44 8.37
CA VAL A 106 7.59 0.03 8.39
C VAL A 106 6.39 -0.82 8.74
N VAL A 107 6.04 -1.76 7.87
CA VAL A 107 4.86 -2.62 8.02
C VAL A 107 5.24 -4.09 7.91
N GLU A 108 4.58 -4.93 8.70
CA GLU A 108 4.78 -6.38 8.67
C GLU A 108 3.77 -7.05 7.73
N THR A 109 4.23 -7.94 6.88
CA THR A 109 3.35 -8.85 6.12
C THR A 109 2.94 -10.02 7.02
N VAL A 110 1.65 -10.15 7.29
CA VAL A 110 1.09 -11.20 8.18
C VAL A 110 0.73 -12.48 7.44
N GLY A 111 0.55 -12.41 6.12
CA GLY A 111 0.21 -13.56 5.30
C GLY A 111 0.16 -13.21 3.82
N ALA A 112 0.09 -14.24 2.98
CA ALA A 112 -0.14 -14.10 1.55
C ALA A 112 -1.25 -15.06 1.14
N PHE A 113 -2.28 -14.54 0.48
CA PHE A 113 -3.32 -15.32 -0.16
C PHE A 113 -2.91 -15.58 -1.60
N GLN A 114 -2.50 -16.83 -1.83
CA GLN A 114 -2.16 -17.34 -3.14
C GLN A 114 -3.37 -18.08 -3.71
N LYS A 115 -3.47 -18.15 -5.04
CA LYS A 115 -4.48 -19.00 -5.68
C LYS A 115 -4.16 -20.46 -5.35
N ASP A 116 -5.17 -21.19 -4.89
CA ASP A 116 -5.03 -22.62 -4.59
C ASP A 116 -4.79 -23.38 -5.90
N SER A 117 -3.84 -24.31 -5.86
CA SER A 117 -3.47 -25.15 -6.99
C SER A 117 -3.55 -26.63 -6.63
N VAL A 118 -3.74 -27.47 -7.63
CA VAL A 118 -3.61 -28.90 -7.46
C VAL A 118 -2.13 -29.27 -7.39
N GLY A 119 -1.77 -30.12 -6.44
CA GLY A 119 -0.41 -30.66 -6.34
C GLY A 119 -0.05 -31.49 -7.57
N ASP A 120 1.24 -31.71 -7.77
CA ASP A 120 1.74 -32.59 -8.83
C ASP A 120 1.39 -34.06 -8.59
N ASP A 121 1.15 -34.43 -7.33
CA ASP A 121 0.72 -35.75 -6.87
C ASP A 121 -0.81 -35.93 -6.85
N TYR A 122 -1.57 -34.90 -7.26
CA TYR A 122 -3.01 -34.95 -7.26
C TYR A 122 -3.55 -36.03 -8.21
N GLN A 123 -4.38 -36.93 -7.69
CA GLN A 123 -5.07 -37.95 -8.48
C GLN A 123 -6.55 -37.59 -8.65
N MET A 124 -6.99 -37.56 -9.90
CA MET A 124 -8.37 -37.28 -10.22
C MET A 124 -9.32 -38.38 -9.70
N PRO A 125 -10.41 -38.02 -8.96
CA PRO A 125 -11.42 -38.96 -8.52
C PRO A 125 -12.05 -39.70 -9.70
N ALA A 126 -12.33 -40.99 -9.53
CA ALA A 126 -12.95 -41.81 -10.58
C ALA A 126 -14.35 -41.31 -10.97
N ASP A 127 -15.07 -40.71 -10.02
CA ASP A 127 -16.40 -40.13 -10.17
C ASP A 127 -16.37 -38.62 -10.46
N ALA A 128 -15.22 -38.06 -10.85
CA ALA A 128 -15.08 -36.65 -11.16
C ALA A 128 -16.13 -36.15 -12.17
N HIS A 129 -16.54 -34.89 -12.06
CA HIS A 129 -17.45 -34.29 -13.03
C HIS A 129 -16.77 -34.23 -14.42
N ARG A 130 -17.56 -34.22 -15.51
CA ARG A 130 -17.00 -34.13 -16.87
C ARG A 130 -16.07 -32.93 -17.05
N MET A 131 -16.46 -31.78 -16.50
CA MET A 131 -15.67 -30.55 -16.53
C MET A 131 -14.32 -30.70 -15.82
N THR A 132 -14.29 -31.39 -14.68
CA THR A 132 -13.05 -31.71 -13.97
C THR A 132 -12.12 -32.57 -14.82
N ARG A 133 -12.66 -33.58 -15.52
CA ARG A 133 -11.88 -34.42 -16.45
C ARG A 133 -11.29 -33.60 -17.59
N ASN A 134 -12.12 -32.76 -18.24
CA ASN A 134 -11.65 -31.89 -19.31
C ASN A 134 -10.52 -30.96 -18.85
N LEU A 135 -10.66 -30.33 -17.67
CA LEU A 135 -9.58 -29.50 -17.11
C LEU A 135 -8.33 -30.32 -16.74
N GLY A 136 -8.51 -31.56 -16.27
CA GLY A 136 -7.41 -32.49 -16.00
C GLY A 136 -6.63 -32.82 -17.27
N ASP A 137 -7.32 -33.16 -18.36
CA ASP A 137 -6.70 -33.45 -19.65
C ASP A 137 -5.91 -32.24 -20.18
N ILE A 138 -6.47 -31.03 -20.05
CA ILE A 138 -5.80 -29.77 -20.40
C ILE A 138 -4.54 -29.56 -19.54
N LEU A 139 -4.65 -29.75 -18.22
CA LEU A 139 -3.53 -29.55 -17.30
C LEU A 139 -2.41 -30.56 -17.55
N ASP A 140 -2.74 -31.81 -17.83
CA ASP A 140 -1.77 -32.85 -18.19
C ASP A 140 -1.08 -32.53 -19.52
N TRP A 141 -1.82 -32.02 -20.50
CA TRP A 141 -1.24 -31.52 -21.75
C TRP A 141 -0.26 -30.36 -21.48
N LEU A 142 -0.64 -29.35 -20.69
CA LEU A 142 0.23 -28.22 -20.30
C LEU A 142 1.48 -28.68 -19.53
N ARG A 143 1.38 -29.75 -18.73
CA ARG A 143 2.50 -30.35 -17.98
C ARG A 143 3.45 -31.12 -18.89
N SER A 144 2.97 -31.71 -19.98
CA SER A 144 3.78 -32.54 -20.89
C SER A 144 4.99 -31.82 -21.51
N SER A 145 4.96 -30.48 -21.55
CA SER A 145 6.09 -29.60 -21.93
C SER A 145 6.86 -30.09 -23.18
N PRO A 146 6.30 -29.93 -24.39
CA PRO A 146 6.93 -30.41 -25.62
C PRO A 146 8.31 -29.74 -25.84
N GLU A 147 9.22 -30.44 -26.55
CA GLU A 147 10.61 -29.98 -26.76
C GLU A 147 10.72 -28.58 -27.40
N HIS A 148 9.72 -28.18 -28.20
CA HIS A 148 9.69 -26.90 -28.90
C HIS A 148 8.89 -25.81 -28.15
N GLY A 149 8.38 -26.11 -26.96
CA GLY A 149 7.39 -25.26 -26.27
C GLY A 149 6.03 -25.28 -26.96
N PHE A 150 5.08 -24.54 -26.39
CA PHE A 150 3.75 -24.36 -26.96
C PHE A 150 3.71 -23.10 -27.82
N ALA A 151 2.97 -23.13 -28.94
CA ALA A 151 2.69 -21.93 -29.69
C ALA A 151 1.73 -21.01 -28.91
N ALA A 152 1.81 -19.70 -29.12
CA ALA A 152 0.97 -18.74 -28.42
C ALA A 152 -0.51 -18.97 -28.71
N GLU A 153 -0.85 -19.32 -29.96
CA GLU A 153 -2.21 -19.61 -30.40
C GLU A 153 -2.82 -20.81 -29.66
N GLU A 154 -2.03 -21.87 -29.46
CA GLU A 154 -2.45 -23.08 -28.72
C GLU A 154 -2.70 -22.76 -27.24
N LEU A 155 -1.86 -21.91 -26.64
CA LEU A 155 -2.01 -21.46 -25.26
C LEU A 155 -3.25 -20.56 -25.08
N LEU A 156 -3.57 -19.74 -26.08
CA LEU A 156 -4.75 -18.87 -26.06
C LEU A 156 -6.05 -19.68 -26.23
N GLU A 157 -6.08 -20.65 -27.15
CA GLU A 157 -7.20 -21.59 -27.29
C GLU A 157 -7.44 -22.33 -25.98
N CYS A 158 -6.37 -22.86 -25.38
CA CYS A 158 -6.42 -23.51 -24.08
C CYS A 158 -6.95 -22.59 -22.97
N TYR A 159 -6.55 -21.32 -22.95
CA TYR A 159 -7.08 -20.35 -21.99
C TYR A 159 -8.58 -20.11 -22.18
N HIS A 160 -9.05 -19.96 -23.42
CA HIS A 160 -10.47 -19.78 -23.72
C HIS A 160 -11.30 -20.98 -23.27
N ASP A 161 -10.83 -22.21 -23.53
CA ASP A 161 -11.47 -23.44 -23.07
C ASP A 161 -11.57 -23.52 -21.54
N VAL A 162 -10.47 -23.20 -20.84
CA VAL A 162 -10.42 -23.19 -19.37
C VAL A 162 -11.40 -22.16 -18.79
N VAL A 163 -11.49 -20.98 -19.40
CA VAL A 163 -12.44 -19.93 -18.99
C VAL A 163 -13.89 -20.33 -19.26
N GLU A 164 -14.18 -20.96 -20.39
CA GLU A 164 -15.52 -21.47 -20.71
C GLU A 164 -15.97 -22.52 -19.70
N ILE A 165 -15.13 -23.52 -19.42
CA ILE A 165 -15.42 -24.58 -18.44
C ILE A 165 -15.69 -23.97 -17.06
N HIS A 166 -14.88 -23.01 -16.62
CA HIS A 166 -15.08 -22.34 -15.33
C HIS A 166 -16.40 -21.56 -15.27
N ARG A 167 -16.76 -20.86 -16.36
CA ARG A 167 -18.04 -20.14 -16.45
C ARG A 167 -19.25 -21.09 -16.41
N GLU A 168 -19.18 -22.20 -17.14
CA GLU A 168 -20.23 -23.22 -17.12
C GLU A 168 -20.36 -23.86 -15.73
N ALA A 169 -19.25 -24.19 -15.08
CA ALA A 169 -19.25 -24.76 -13.73
C ALA A 169 -19.90 -23.81 -12.71
N ALA A 170 -19.55 -22.52 -12.75
CA ALA A 170 -20.16 -21.50 -11.90
C ALA A 170 -21.68 -21.38 -12.13
N ALA A 171 -22.14 -21.48 -13.38
CA ALA A 171 -23.57 -21.47 -13.71
C ALA A 171 -24.28 -22.71 -13.16
N LEU A 172 -23.71 -23.90 -13.32
CA LEU A 172 -24.27 -25.14 -12.77
C LEU A 172 -24.31 -25.12 -11.23
N PHE A 173 -23.27 -24.63 -10.59
CA PHE A 173 -23.22 -24.47 -9.14
C PHE A 173 -24.30 -23.49 -8.66
N GLY A 174 -24.42 -22.32 -9.32
CA GLY A 174 -25.45 -21.33 -9.00
C GLY A 174 -26.89 -21.83 -9.17
N MET A 175 -27.10 -22.82 -10.06
CA MET A 175 -28.39 -23.48 -10.25
C MET A 175 -28.59 -24.73 -9.38
N GLY A 176 -27.58 -25.13 -8.58
CA GLY A 176 -27.65 -26.31 -7.70
C GLY A 176 -27.41 -27.66 -8.38
N TYR A 177 -26.89 -27.67 -9.62
CA TYR A 177 -26.57 -28.90 -10.36
C TYR A 177 -25.14 -29.41 -10.13
N LEU A 178 -24.31 -28.66 -9.42
CA LEU A 178 -22.93 -29.02 -9.10
C LEU A 178 -22.73 -29.00 -7.59
N ALA A 179 -22.13 -30.06 -7.04
CA ALA A 179 -21.83 -30.15 -5.61
C ALA A 179 -20.65 -29.24 -5.23
N LEU A 180 -20.60 -28.80 -3.96
CA LEU A 180 -19.54 -27.91 -3.46
C LEU A 180 -18.14 -28.49 -3.67
N ASP A 181 -17.92 -29.77 -3.34
CA ASP A 181 -16.61 -30.42 -3.49
C ASP A 181 -16.16 -30.50 -4.96
N GLN A 182 -17.11 -30.68 -5.88
CA GLN A 182 -16.85 -30.69 -7.32
C GLN A 182 -16.52 -29.28 -7.83
N ASN A 183 -17.25 -28.26 -7.37
CA ASN A 183 -16.97 -26.86 -7.71
C ASN A 183 -15.60 -26.43 -7.20
N ALA A 184 -15.27 -26.75 -5.94
CA ALA A 184 -13.96 -26.46 -5.35
C ALA A 184 -12.82 -27.10 -6.15
N LEU A 185 -12.99 -28.35 -6.59
CA LEU A 185 -12.00 -29.02 -7.42
C LEU A 185 -11.85 -28.37 -8.81
N ILE A 186 -12.96 -27.98 -9.44
CA ILE A 186 -12.93 -27.26 -10.72
C ILE A 186 -12.20 -25.92 -10.56
N GLU A 187 -12.45 -25.17 -9.49
CA GLU A 187 -11.75 -23.92 -9.20
C GLU A 187 -10.24 -24.13 -9.03
N ARG A 188 -9.81 -25.15 -8.27
CA ARG A 188 -8.38 -25.47 -8.11
C ARG A 188 -7.71 -25.84 -9.44
N MET A 189 -8.40 -26.62 -10.27
CA MET A 189 -7.91 -26.99 -11.60
C MET A 189 -7.84 -25.76 -12.53
N TYR A 190 -8.86 -24.90 -12.52
CA TYR A 190 -8.88 -23.64 -13.26
C TYR A 190 -7.65 -22.78 -12.95
N TRP A 191 -7.38 -22.52 -11.67
CA TRP A 191 -6.22 -21.73 -11.26
C TRP A 191 -4.89 -22.39 -11.62
N SER A 192 -4.80 -23.71 -11.53
CA SER A 192 -3.61 -24.47 -11.92
C SER A 192 -3.34 -24.38 -13.41
N SER A 193 -4.37 -24.50 -14.25
CA SER A 193 -4.27 -24.33 -15.70
C SER A 193 -3.89 -22.90 -16.07
N CYS A 194 -4.53 -21.88 -15.47
CA CYS A 194 -4.15 -20.48 -15.69
C CYS A 194 -2.68 -20.22 -15.34
N ALA A 195 -2.20 -20.74 -14.21
CA ALA A 195 -0.80 -20.57 -13.79
C ALA A 195 0.18 -21.26 -14.76
N ALA A 196 -0.16 -22.45 -15.25
CA ALA A 196 0.65 -23.17 -16.24
C ALA A 196 0.66 -22.45 -17.60
N ILE A 197 -0.48 -21.95 -18.07
CA ILE A 197 -0.60 -21.16 -19.31
C ILE A 197 0.26 -19.90 -19.22
N LEU A 198 0.13 -19.12 -18.13
CA LEU A 198 0.92 -17.90 -17.95
C LEU A 198 2.42 -18.19 -17.91
N LYS A 199 2.84 -19.30 -17.28
CA LYS A 199 4.24 -19.74 -17.27
C LYS A 199 4.76 -19.98 -18.69
N HIS A 200 4.00 -20.68 -19.53
CA HIS A 200 4.40 -20.97 -20.91
C HIS A 200 4.36 -19.72 -21.80
N LEU A 201 3.35 -18.87 -21.66
CA LEU A 201 3.28 -17.60 -22.40
C LEU A 201 4.48 -16.68 -22.10
N ARG A 202 4.95 -16.66 -20.85
CA ARG A 202 6.17 -15.90 -20.46
C ARG A 202 7.44 -16.43 -21.12
N VAL A 203 7.50 -17.72 -21.45
CA VAL A 203 8.63 -18.32 -22.15
C VAL A 203 8.53 -18.10 -23.66
N ALA A 204 7.31 -18.11 -24.20
CA ALA A 204 7.05 -17.88 -25.62
C ALA A 204 7.29 -16.42 -26.05
N GLU A 205 7.18 -15.46 -25.11
CA GLU A 205 7.36 -14.01 -25.33
C GLU A 205 6.70 -13.52 -26.64
N PRO A 206 5.38 -13.73 -26.84
CA PRO A 206 4.72 -13.36 -28.08
C PRO A 206 4.74 -11.84 -28.32
N ASP A 207 5.05 -11.44 -29.56
CA ASP A 207 5.02 -10.05 -30.03
C ASP A 207 4.10 -9.94 -31.26
N PRO A 208 2.95 -9.23 -31.19
CA PRO A 208 2.47 -8.44 -30.05
C PRO A 208 1.93 -9.30 -28.90
N GLN A 209 2.00 -8.75 -27.69
CA GLN A 209 1.46 -9.39 -26.49
C GLN A 209 -0.07 -9.47 -26.54
N PRO A 210 -0.69 -10.65 -26.37
CA PRO A 210 -2.13 -10.80 -26.43
C PRO A 210 -2.81 -10.21 -25.16
N PRO A 211 -4.03 -9.64 -25.26
CA PRO A 211 -4.76 -9.10 -24.11
C PRO A 211 -4.97 -10.09 -22.96
N GLU A 212 -5.17 -11.37 -23.29
CA GLU A 212 -5.35 -12.47 -22.34
C GLU A 212 -4.13 -12.67 -21.44
N PHE A 213 -2.94 -12.29 -21.91
CA PHE A 213 -1.74 -12.32 -21.09
C PHE A 213 -1.86 -11.36 -19.91
N SER A 214 -2.21 -10.10 -20.18
CA SER A 214 -2.38 -9.08 -19.12
C SER A 214 -3.52 -9.46 -18.17
N GLU A 215 -4.61 -10.03 -18.68
CA GLU A 215 -5.72 -10.52 -17.86
C GLU A 215 -5.28 -11.67 -16.92
N LEU A 216 -4.50 -12.63 -17.43
CA LEU A 216 -3.94 -13.70 -16.63
C LEU A 216 -2.98 -13.17 -15.57
N GLU A 217 -2.13 -12.20 -15.93
CA GLU A 217 -1.21 -11.58 -14.99
C GLU A 217 -1.93 -10.90 -13.84
N GLU A 218 -2.99 -10.14 -14.12
CA GLU A 218 -3.83 -9.49 -13.10
C GLU A 218 -4.54 -10.51 -12.20
N LYS A 219 -5.12 -11.57 -12.79
CA LYS A 219 -5.86 -12.60 -12.04
C LYS A 219 -4.99 -13.44 -11.12
N LEU A 220 -3.72 -13.66 -11.47
CA LEU A 220 -2.79 -14.53 -10.75
C LEU A 220 -1.87 -13.77 -9.79
N VAL A 221 -2.10 -12.47 -9.57
CA VAL A 221 -1.41 -11.71 -8.51
C VAL A 221 -1.82 -12.25 -7.14
N ASP A 222 -0.85 -12.45 -6.27
CA ASP A 222 -1.08 -12.83 -4.88
C ASP A 222 -1.53 -11.62 -4.05
N HIS A 223 -2.37 -11.82 -3.04
CA HIS A 223 -2.68 -10.76 -2.09
C HIS A 223 -1.81 -10.90 -0.83
N TYR A 224 -0.91 -9.95 -0.61
CA TYR A 224 -0.08 -9.88 0.59
C TYR A 224 -0.81 -9.06 1.64
N LEU A 225 -1.23 -9.71 2.73
CA LEU A 225 -1.94 -9.07 3.84
C LEU A 225 -0.92 -8.37 4.75
N ILE A 226 -1.07 -7.06 4.88
CA ILE A 226 -0.13 -6.19 5.58
C ILE A 226 -0.78 -5.64 6.85
N ASN A 227 -0.04 -5.66 7.95
CA ASN A 227 -0.49 -5.19 9.26
C ASN A 227 -0.47 -3.66 9.37
N PHE A 228 -1.34 -2.99 8.62
CA PHE A 228 -1.53 -1.54 8.68
C PHE A 228 -2.93 -1.16 8.16
N SER A 229 -3.18 0.14 8.02
CA SER A 229 -4.36 0.65 7.31
C SER A 229 -3.95 1.72 6.29
N VAL A 230 -4.42 1.57 5.06
CA VAL A 230 -4.23 2.55 3.98
C VAL A 230 -4.89 3.88 4.34
N PHE A 231 -6.08 3.87 4.91
CA PHE A 231 -6.82 5.08 5.30
C PHE A 231 -6.12 5.88 6.42
N GLN A 232 -5.45 5.19 7.34
CA GLN A 232 -4.76 5.82 8.46
C GLN A 232 -3.36 6.30 8.09
N SER A 233 -2.61 5.56 7.27
CA SER A 233 -1.20 5.85 7.02
C SER A 233 -0.90 6.31 5.58
N MET A 234 -1.74 5.98 4.60
CA MET A 234 -1.52 6.27 3.17
C MET A 234 -2.73 6.99 2.55
N LEU A 235 -3.30 8.00 3.22
CA LEU A 235 -4.53 8.65 2.76
C LEU A 235 -4.41 9.25 1.35
N ASP A 236 -3.30 9.93 1.03
CA ASP A 236 -3.07 10.48 -0.31
C ASP A 236 -3.09 9.40 -1.41
N HIS A 237 -2.70 8.15 -1.10
CA HIS A 237 -2.79 7.05 -2.06
C HIS A 237 -4.26 6.75 -2.39
N TRP A 238 -5.08 6.60 -1.37
CA TRP A 238 -6.51 6.36 -1.55
C TRP A 238 -7.22 7.54 -2.23
N ALA A 239 -6.99 8.77 -1.74
CA ALA A 239 -7.75 9.95 -2.15
C ALA A 239 -7.38 10.49 -3.54
N ILE A 240 -6.09 10.49 -3.89
CA ILE A 240 -5.58 11.14 -5.11
C ILE A 240 -4.62 10.26 -5.92
N GLN A 241 -4.58 8.95 -5.63
CA GLN A 241 -3.70 7.99 -6.32
C GLN A 241 -2.22 8.39 -6.24
N GLN A 242 -1.81 9.00 -5.12
CA GLN A 242 -0.41 9.36 -4.90
C GLN A 242 0.45 8.09 -4.86
N PRO A 243 1.51 8.00 -5.70
CA PRO A 243 2.44 6.89 -5.62
C PRO A 243 3.38 7.06 -4.43
N PHE A 244 3.69 5.96 -3.76
CA PHE A 244 4.73 5.85 -2.74
C PHE A 244 5.69 4.72 -3.14
N PRO A 245 7.02 4.91 -3.03
CA PRO A 245 7.95 3.81 -3.17
C PRO A 245 7.74 2.79 -2.05
N ILE A 246 7.57 1.53 -2.42
CA ILE A 246 7.41 0.42 -1.48
C ILE A 246 8.40 -0.67 -1.85
N MET A 247 9.17 -1.15 -0.88
CA MET A 247 10.08 -2.29 -1.09
C MET A 247 10.25 -3.12 0.18
N PRO A 248 10.63 -4.41 0.04
CA PRO A 248 11.08 -5.20 1.18
C PRO A 248 12.25 -4.55 1.91
N LEU A 249 12.32 -4.70 3.23
CA LEU A 249 13.47 -4.25 4.03
C LEU A 249 14.51 -5.37 4.24
N GLN A 250 14.18 -6.59 3.82
CA GLN A 250 15.05 -7.77 3.88
C GLN A 250 15.14 -8.48 2.54
N ARG A 251 16.14 -9.35 2.40
CA ARG A 251 16.35 -10.25 1.25
C ARG A 251 16.53 -9.49 -0.07
N LEU A 252 17.17 -8.32 -0.02
CA LEU A 252 17.40 -7.47 -1.20
C LEU A 252 18.46 -8.03 -2.16
N ASP A 253 19.22 -9.01 -1.71
CA ASP A 253 20.18 -9.81 -2.47
C ASP A 253 19.53 -11.04 -3.15
N GLU A 254 18.29 -11.36 -2.79
CA GLU A 254 17.50 -12.41 -3.43
C GLU A 254 16.59 -11.81 -4.51
N ARG A 255 16.39 -12.53 -5.63
CA ARG A 255 15.44 -12.09 -6.64
C ARG A 255 14.01 -12.39 -6.18
N PRO A 256 13.08 -11.41 -6.14
CA PRO A 256 11.68 -11.69 -5.89
C PRO A 256 11.07 -12.54 -7.02
N THR A 257 10.21 -13.48 -6.65
CA THR A 257 9.61 -14.46 -7.58
C THR A 257 8.09 -14.47 -7.57
N ARG A 258 7.47 -13.67 -6.70
CA ARG A 258 6.02 -13.52 -6.59
C ARG A 258 5.63 -12.13 -7.04
N ARG A 259 4.45 -12.03 -7.65
CA ARG A 259 3.79 -10.75 -7.89
C ARG A 259 2.72 -10.59 -6.84
N GLY A 260 2.77 -9.49 -6.10
CA GLY A 260 1.90 -9.23 -4.98
C GLY A 260 1.17 -7.90 -5.10
N LEU A 261 -0.09 -7.92 -4.71
CA LEU A 261 -0.89 -6.76 -4.37
C LEU A 261 -0.92 -6.64 -2.84
N LEU A 262 -0.57 -5.48 -2.32
CA LEU A 262 -0.64 -5.21 -0.89
C LEU A 262 -2.08 -4.87 -0.50
N VAL A 263 -2.63 -5.65 0.43
CA VAL A 263 -3.94 -5.41 1.04
C VAL A 263 -3.77 -5.19 2.53
N ASP A 264 -4.53 -4.26 3.09
CA ASP A 264 -4.44 -3.89 4.51
C ASP A 264 -5.37 -4.75 5.38
N LEU A 265 -5.45 -4.46 6.68
CA LEU A 265 -6.31 -5.22 7.61
C LEU A 265 -7.77 -4.78 7.64
N THR A 266 -8.15 -3.78 6.86
CA THR A 266 -9.52 -3.26 6.86
C THR A 266 -10.47 -4.23 6.18
N CYS A 267 -11.77 -4.07 6.46
CA CYS A 267 -12.81 -4.85 5.79
C CYS A 267 -13.25 -4.19 4.47
N ASP A 268 -12.62 -3.09 4.09
CA ASP A 268 -12.96 -2.33 2.89
C ASP A 268 -12.10 -2.82 1.72
N SER A 269 -12.73 -3.03 0.56
CA SER A 269 -12.04 -3.46 -0.66
C SER A 269 -11.08 -2.41 -1.22
N ASP A 270 -11.25 -1.14 -0.82
CA ASP A 270 -10.35 -0.05 -1.16
C ASP A 270 -9.10 -0.01 -0.27
N GLY A 271 -9.04 -0.83 0.79
CA GLY A 271 -7.88 -1.05 1.66
C GLY A 271 -6.74 -1.80 0.96
N LYS A 272 -6.29 -1.31 -0.20
CA LYS A 272 -5.25 -1.91 -1.03
C LYS A 272 -4.35 -0.86 -1.67
N VAL A 273 -3.14 -1.26 -2.01
CA VAL A 273 -2.24 -0.44 -2.85
C VAL A 273 -2.42 -0.86 -4.30
N SER A 274 -2.91 0.04 -5.15
CA SER A 274 -3.25 -0.24 -6.55
C SER A 274 -2.12 0.08 -7.53
N GLN A 275 -1.20 0.97 -7.15
CA GLN A 275 -0.13 1.46 -8.02
C GLN A 275 1.21 1.46 -7.29
N TYR A 276 2.21 0.89 -7.95
CA TYR A 276 3.56 0.73 -7.41
C TYR A 276 4.57 1.53 -8.23
N VAL A 277 5.59 2.02 -7.53
CA VAL A 277 6.77 2.61 -8.16
C VAL A 277 7.71 1.48 -8.57
N SER A 278 7.83 1.24 -9.87
CA SER A 278 8.65 0.17 -10.42
C SER A 278 9.23 0.55 -11.78
N ALA A 279 10.37 -0.06 -12.12
CA ALA A 279 10.95 0.01 -13.47
C ALA A 279 10.17 -0.82 -14.51
N ASN A 280 9.23 -1.66 -14.06
CA ASN A 280 8.38 -2.45 -14.94
C ASN A 280 7.38 -1.57 -15.70
N VAL A 281 6.98 -2.04 -16.89
CA VAL A 281 5.94 -1.39 -17.70
C VAL A 281 4.59 -1.46 -16.98
N ASP A 282 4.28 -2.62 -16.39
CA ASP A 282 3.10 -2.80 -15.54
C ASP A 282 3.43 -2.44 -14.08
N ARG A 283 2.56 -1.60 -13.50
CA ARG A 283 2.69 -1.00 -12.17
C ARG A 283 1.55 -1.39 -11.24
N ASN A 284 0.73 -2.36 -11.66
CA ASN A 284 -0.41 -2.83 -10.87
C ASN A 284 -0.01 -3.89 -9.84
N PHE A 285 1.26 -4.32 -9.82
CA PHE A 285 1.79 -5.27 -8.86
C PHE A 285 3.19 -4.87 -8.37
N LEU A 286 3.59 -5.43 -7.23
CA LEU A 286 4.94 -5.37 -6.69
C LEU A 286 5.59 -6.75 -6.76
N GLU A 287 6.86 -6.82 -7.14
CA GLU A 287 7.62 -8.06 -7.06
C GLU A 287 8.07 -8.30 -5.61
N LEU A 288 7.65 -9.43 -5.04
CA LEU A 288 7.87 -9.79 -3.65
C LEU A 288 8.47 -11.19 -3.52
N HIS A 289 9.02 -11.44 -2.34
CA HIS A 289 9.55 -12.75 -1.97
C HIS A 289 8.41 -13.66 -1.47
N PRO A 290 8.48 -14.98 -1.70
CA PRO A 290 7.64 -15.93 -0.98
C PRO A 290 7.87 -15.78 0.52
N LEU A 291 6.77 -15.80 1.28
CA LEU A 291 6.84 -15.79 2.75
C LEU A 291 7.42 -17.10 3.25
N GLN A 292 8.29 -17.01 4.26
CA GLN A 292 8.88 -18.16 4.94
C GLN A 292 8.24 -18.30 6.32
N PRO A 293 7.90 -19.54 6.76
CA PRO A 293 7.43 -19.77 8.12
C PRO A 293 8.41 -19.23 9.15
N ASP A 294 7.88 -18.61 10.21
CA ASP A 294 8.63 -18.08 11.36
C ASP A 294 9.66 -16.96 11.05
N CYS A 295 9.72 -16.49 9.80
CA CYS A 295 10.56 -15.37 9.38
C CYS A 295 9.68 -14.13 9.14
N PRO A 296 9.80 -13.07 9.94
CA PRO A 296 9.03 -11.86 9.71
C PRO A 296 9.47 -11.20 8.40
N TYR A 297 8.50 -10.70 7.64
CA TYR A 297 8.72 -10.05 6.36
C TYR A 297 8.21 -8.62 6.45
N TYR A 298 9.11 -7.64 6.37
CA TYR A 298 8.77 -6.24 6.51
C TYR A 298 8.91 -5.50 5.19
N LEU A 299 7.96 -4.61 4.94
CA LEU A 299 7.99 -3.65 3.84
C LEU A 299 8.21 -2.25 4.41
N GLY A 300 8.98 -1.44 3.69
CA GLY A 300 9.09 -0.01 3.91
C GLY A 300 8.27 0.75 2.88
N VAL A 301 7.42 1.67 3.34
CA VAL A 301 6.77 2.67 2.51
C VAL A 301 7.51 3.99 2.72
N PHE A 302 8.11 4.52 1.66
CA PHE A 302 8.99 5.67 1.72
C PHE A 302 8.27 6.95 1.29
N LEU A 303 8.90 8.09 1.58
CA LEU A 303 8.39 9.42 1.25
C LEU A 303 7.09 9.79 1.98
N MET A 304 6.94 9.31 3.22
CA MET A 304 5.71 9.43 4.01
C MET A 304 5.64 10.71 4.85
N GLY A 305 6.73 11.48 4.93
CA GLY A 305 6.85 12.56 5.91
C GLY A 305 6.05 13.84 5.62
N ALA A 306 5.38 13.93 4.47
CA ALA A 306 4.56 15.10 4.13
C ALA A 306 3.07 14.71 4.12
N TYR A 307 2.25 15.48 4.82
CA TYR A 307 0.77 15.36 4.92
C TYR A 307 0.22 14.11 5.62
N GLN A 308 0.85 12.94 5.49
CA GLN A 308 0.24 11.66 5.87
C GLN A 308 -0.14 11.56 7.36
N ASP A 309 0.77 11.95 8.26
CA ASP A 309 0.58 11.78 9.71
C ASP A 309 -0.60 12.59 10.28
N ILE A 310 -0.94 13.72 9.65
CA ILE A 310 -2.00 14.61 10.13
C ILE A 310 -3.36 14.32 9.49
N MET A 311 -3.38 13.79 8.28
CA MET A 311 -4.64 13.59 7.54
C MET A 311 -5.26 12.21 7.76
N GLY A 312 -4.50 11.22 8.25
CA GLY A 312 -4.98 9.86 8.44
C GLY A 312 -6.29 9.76 9.22
N ASP A 313 -7.24 8.97 8.69
CA ASP A 313 -8.53 8.70 9.31
C ASP A 313 -8.54 7.34 10.01
N ALA A 314 -9.35 7.22 11.07
CA ALA A 314 -9.44 6.02 11.89
C ALA A 314 -10.48 5.03 11.35
N HIS A 315 -10.38 4.68 10.06
CA HIS A 315 -11.25 3.68 9.44
C HIS A 315 -11.14 2.34 10.19
N ASN A 316 -12.27 1.68 10.46
CA ASN A 316 -12.36 0.50 11.33
C ASN A 316 -11.77 0.68 12.74
N LEU A 317 -11.65 1.93 13.22
CA LEU A 317 -11.03 2.28 14.50
C LEU A 317 -9.56 1.85 14.60
N PHE A 318 -8.86 1.69 13.47
CA PHE A 318 -7.40 1.61 13.47
C PHE A 318 -6.85 3.01 13.76
N GLY A 319 -6.16 3.17 14.88
CA GLY A 319 -5.56 4.44 15.25
C GLY A 319 -4.13 4.60 14.71
N ARG A 320 -3.44 5.65 15.15
CA ARG A 320 -2.04 5.90 14.74
C ARG A 320 -1.13 4.74 15.12
N VAL A 321 -0.21 4.42 14.21
CA VAL A 321 0.90 3.49 14.43
C VAL A 321 1.92 4.05 15.44
N ALA A 322 2.79 3.19 15.96
CA ALA A 322 3.90 3.63 16.78
C ALA A 322 4.94 4.38 15.93
N GLU A 323 5.60 5.37 16.52
CA GLU A 323 6.60 6.20 15.86
C GLU A 323 7.90 6.17 16.67
N ALA A 324 9.04 6.10 15.97
CA ALA A 324 10.36 6.16 16.58
C ALA A 324 11.21 7.23 15.88
N HIS A 325 11.82 8.11 16.67
CA HIS A 325 12.74 9.15 16.18
C HIS A 325 14.16 8.60 16.24
N VAL A 326 14.74 8.34 15.06
CA VAL A 326 16.04 7.68 14.91
C VAL A 326 17.07 8.70 14.44
N TYR A 327 18.18 8.79 15.15
CA TYR A 327 19.30 9.68 14.83
C TYR A 327 20.52 8.85 14.48
N GLY A 328 21.13 9.14 13.32
CA GLY A 328 22.39 8.52 12.93
C GLY A 328 23.55 9.13 13.73
N ASP A 329 24.34 8.29 14.38
CA ASP A 329 25.53 8.68 15.13
C ASP A 329 26.59 7.59 14.99
N ALA A 330 27.73 7.92 14.37
CA ALA A 330 28.81 6.97 14.11
C ALA A 330 29.56 6.52 15.38
N GLU A 331 29.36 7.21 16.51
CA GLU A 331 29.94 6.83 17.80
C GLU A 331 29.10 5.77 18.55
N GLU A 332 27.82 5.63 18.20
CA GLU A 332 26.89 4.68 18.81
C GLU A 332 27.01 3.28 18.19
N GLU A 333 26.68 2.26 18.99
CA GLU A 333 26.66 0.88 18.51
C GLU A 333 25.60 0.72 17.41
N GLY A 334 26.02 0.27 16.22
CA GLY A 334 25.13 0.17 15.06
C GLY A 334 24.96 1.47 14.24
N ASN A 335 25.66 2.54 14.62
CA ASN A 335 25.66 3.87 13.99
C ASN A 335 24.36 4.67 14.17
N PHE A 336 23.55 4.40 15.19
CA PHE A 336 22.32 5.15 15.47
C PHE A 336 21.90 5.05 16.94
N TRP A 337 21.03 5.96 17.37
CA TRP A 337 20.27 5.84 18.62
C TRP A 337 18.81 6.27 18.41
N ILE A 338 17.94 5.84 19.33
CA ILE A 338 16.50 6.16 19.32
C ILE A 338 16.25 7.23 20.38
N GLU A 339 15.88 8.44 19.95
CA GLU A 339 15.60 9.55 20.86
C GLU A 339 14.28 9.40 21.57
N LYS A 340 13.26 9.01 20.81
CA LYS A 340 11.89 9.01 21.29
C LYS A 340 11.12 7.90 20.64
N VAL A 341 10.32 7.22 21.45
CA VAL A 341 9.31 6.28 20.98
C VAL A 341 7.95 6.80 21.42
N ILE A 342 7.06 6.99 20.46
CA ILE A 342 5.67 7.35 20.68
C ILE A 342 4.85 6.06 20.46
N PRO A 343 4.13 5.58 21.49
CA PRO A 343 3.38 4.33 21.37
C PRO A 343 2.22 4.47 20.38
N ALA A 344 1.85 3.34 19.75
CA ALA A 344 0.66 3.25 18.92
C ALA A 344 -0.61 3.56 19.74
N THR A 345 -1.66 3.97 19.04
CA THR A 345 -2.98 4.20 19.64
C THR A 345 -3.51 2.91 20.24
N ARG A 346 -3.97 2.97 21.50
CA ARG A 346 -4.55 1.82 22.17
C ARG A 346 -6.03 1.71 21.87
N VAL A 347 -6.59 0.51 22.05
CA VAL A 347 -8.02 0.25 21.88
C VAL A 347 -8.87 1.17 22.77
N GLN A 348 -8.48 1.41 24.02
CA GLN A 348 -9.21 2.36 24.89
C GLN A 348 -9.22 3.80 24.37
N ASP A 349 -8.15 4.23 23.70
CA ASP A 349 -7.99 5.61 23.26
C ASP A 349 -8.91 5.87 22.06
N ILE A 350 -8.97 4.94 21.11
CA ILE A 350 -9.88 5.04 19.96
C ILE A 350 -11.34 4.88 20.37
N LEU A 351 -11.65 3.99 21.32
CA LEU A 351 -13.00 3.86 21.88
C LEU A 351 -13.43 5.15 22.60
N GLY A 352 -12.51 5.82 23.29
CA GLY A 352 -12.77 7.11 23.92
C GLY A 352 -13.19 8.19 22.92
N GLN A 353 -12.64 8.19 21.70
CA GLN A 353 -13.02 9.14 20.64
C GLN A 353 -14.48 8.94 20.19
N VAL A 354 -14.96 7.70 20.17
CA VAL A 354 -16.36 7.36 19.87
C VAL A 354 -17.24 7.26 21.13
N GLN A 355 -16.80 7.89 22.23
CA GLN A 355 -17.52 8.04 23.50
C GLN A 355 -17.76 6.73 24.29
N TYR A 356 -16.93 5.70 24.07
CA TYR A 356 -16.93 4.48 24.86
C TYR A 356 -15.75 4.46 25.84
N PHE A 357 -16.06 4.45 27.13
CA PHE A 357 -15.04 4.52 28.18
C PHE A 357 -14.87 3.17 28.89
N PRO A 358 -13.61 2.75 29.20
CA PRO A 358 -13.33 1.45 29.83
C PRO A 358 -14.15 1.18 31.10
N ASN A 359 -14.33 2.19 31.97
CA ASN A 359 -15.08 2.04 33.21
C ASN A 359 -16.56 1.69 33.01
N ASP A 360 -17.21 2.23 31.96
CA ASP A 360 -18.60 1.91 31.65
C ASP A 360 -18.71 0.53 31.00
N LEU A 361 -17.80 0.24 30.06
CA LEU A 361 -17.72 -1.05 29.39
C LEU A 361 -17.46 -2.21 30.37
N GLN A 362 -16.56 -2.01 31.33
CA GLN A 362 -16.28 -2.97 32.40
C GLN A 362 -17.55 -3.31 33.19
N ARG A 363 -18.27 -2.30 33.69
CA ARG A 363 -19.50 -2.49 34.48
C ARG A 363 -20.56 -3.25 33.70
N ARG A 364 -20.71 -2.96 32.40
CA ARG A 364 -21.66 -3.67 31.52
C ARG A 364 -21.24 -5.12 31.33
N MET A 365 -19.95 -5.38 31.11
CA MET A 365 -19.40 -6.73 30.95
C MET A 365 -19.54 -7.56 32.24
N GLU A 366 -19.26 -6.96 33.39
CA GLU A 366 -19.49 -7.57 34.72
C GLU A 366 -20.95 -7.99 34.91
N ALA A 367 -21.90 -7.14 34.53
CA ALA A 367 -23.33 -7.46 34.62
C ALA A 367 -23.71 -8.64 33.71
N ILE A 368 -23.19 -8.68 32.48
CA ILE A 368 -23.41 -9.80 31.54
C ILE A 368 -22.82 -11.10 32.11
N ILE A 369 -21.58 -11.06 32.60
CA ILE A 369 -20.90 -12.23 33.16
C ILE A 369 -21.65 -12.76 34.39
N LYS A 370 -22.13 -11.87 35.26
CA LYS A 370 -22.94 -12.24 36.43
C LYS A 370 -24.23 -12.95 36.03
N ASP A 371 -24.99 -12.44 35.05
CA ASP A 371 -26.18 -13.11 34.52
C ASP A 371 -25.88 -14.52 33.98
N LYS A 372 -24.74 -14.69 33.29
CA LYS A 372 -24.30 -16.00 32.77
C LYS A 372 -23.82 -16.97 33.85
N ILE A 373 -23.31 -16.46 34.96
CA ILE A 373 -23.00 -17.27 36.15
C ILE A 373 -24.29 -17.70 36.85
N ASP A 374 -25.22 -16.77 37.06
CA ASP A 374 -26.49 -17.03 37.77
C ASP A 374 -27.39 -18.02 36.99
N SER A 375 -27.33 -18.00 35.66
CA SER A 375 -28.01 -18.99 34.79
C SER A 375 -27.28 -20.32 34.66
N GLY A 376 -26.08 -20.47 35.25
CA GLY A 376 -25.30 -21.71 35.24
C GLY A 376 -24.59 -22.00 33.91
N LEU A 377 -24.60 -21.08 32.94
CA LEU A 377 -23.93 -21.25 31.65
C LEU A 377 -22.40 -21.15 31.78
N ILE A 378 -21.91 -20.28 32.67
CA ILE A 378 -20.48 -20.02 32.88
C ILE A 378 -20.11 -20.24 34.34
N ARG A 379 -18.98 -20.90 34.59
CA ARG A 379 -18.43 -21.06 35.94
C ARG A 379 -17.83 -19.73 36.43
N PRO A 380 -17.94 -19.38 37.73
CA PRO A 380 -17.43 -18.09 38.26
C PRO A 380 -15.97 -17.78 37.89
N LYS A 381 -15.07 -18.76 38.07
CA LYS A 381 -13.65 -18.62 37.70
C LYS A 381 -13.47 -18.25 36.22
N ARG A 382 -14.22 -18.93 35.33
CA ARG A 382 -14.14 -18.68 33.89
C ARG A 382 -14.73 -17.31 33.52
N GLY A 383 -15.77 -16.87 34.23
CA GLY A 383 -16.33 -15.53 34.07
C GLY A 383 -15.30 -14.45 34.36
N MET A 384 -14.59 -14.56 35.50
CA MET A 384 -13.53 -13.59 35.84
C MET A 384 -12.37 -13.62 34.83
N GLU A 385 -11.93 -14.80 34.38
CA GLU A 385 -10.91 -14.90 33.32
C GLU A 385 -11.33 -14.18 32.03
N ILE A 386 -12.60 -14.25 31.64
CA ILE A 386 -13.13 -13.55 30.46
C ILE A 386 -13.12 -12.03 30.70
N LEU A 387 -13.52 -11.58 31.88
CA LEU A 387 -13.50 -10.16 32.24
C LEU A 387 -12.06 -9.61 32.20
N ASP A 388 -11.11 -10.33 32.79
CA ASP A 388 -9.72 -9.92 32.83
C ASP A 388 -9.13 -9.84 31.41
N GLN A 389 -9.42 -10.83 30.54
CA GLN A 389 -9.02 -10.81 29.13
C GLN A 389 -9.64 -9.65 28.36
N TYR A 390 -10.92 -9.35 28.60
CA TYR A 390 -11.62 -8.22 28.00
C TYR A 390 -10.97 -6.89 28.40
N MET A 391 -10.69 -6.70 29.70
CA MET A 391 -10.07 -5.48 30.21
C MET A 391 -8.62 -5.32 29.76
N ALA A 392 -7.86 -6.42 29.66
CA ALA A 392 -6.50 -6.40 29.13
C ALA A 392 -6.47 -5.91 27.67
N SER A 393 -7.46 -6.28 26.85
CA SER A 393 -7.53 -5.89 25.44
C SER A 393 -7.60 -4.37 25.21
N PHE A 394 -8.05 -3.61 26.21
CA PHE A 394 -8.11 -2.16 26.13
C PHE A 394 -6.74 -1.48 26.14
N GLN A 395 -5.72 -2.14 26.69
CA GLN A 395 -4.33 -1.66 26.66
C GLN A 395 -3.59 -2.07 25.38
N ASP A 396 -4.12 -3.03 24.63
CA ASP A 396 -3.52 -3.44 23.36
C ASP A 396 -3.56 -2.28 22.35
N GLN A 397 -2.62 -2.30 21.42
CA GLN A 397 -2.67 -1.48 20.21
C GLN A 397 -3.82 -1.91 19.30
N THR A 398 -4.27 -1.01 18.43
CA THR A 398 -5.38 -1.29 17.50
C THR A 398 -5.02 -2.29 16.39
N TYR A 399 -3.72 -2.48 16.11
CA TYR A 399 -3.24 -3.35 15.03
C TYR A 399 -3.01 -4.80 15.48
N TYR A 400 -2.96 -5.70 14.51
CA TYR A 400 -2.78 -7.12 14.77
C TYR A 400 -1.44 -7.37 15.45
N THR A 401 -1.43 -8.19 16.50
CA THR A 401 -0.21 -8.63 17.16
C THR A 401 -0.15 -10.16 17.08
N PRO A 402 0.86 -10.74 16.39
CA PRO A 402 0.99 -12.19 16.28
C PRO A 402 1.02 -12.88 17.65
N ARG A 403 0.27 -13.99 17.78
CA ARG A 403 0.08 -14.71 19.07
C ARG A 403 1.39 -15.14 19.75
N GLU A 404 2.46 -15.38 19.00
CA GLU A 404 3.76 -15.81 19.53
C GLU A 404 4.53 -14.69 20.22
N ARG A 405 4.41 -13.44 19.73
CA ARG A 405 5.00 -12.26 20.39
C ARG A 405 4.24 -11.86 21.64
N ARG A 406 2.91 -12.08 21.65
CA ARG A 406 2.06 -11.82 22.81
C ARG A 406 2.46 -12.63 24.05
N ARG A 407 2.95 -13.86 23.86
CA ARG A 407 3.50 -14.71 24.94
C ARG A 407 4.89 -14.30 25.43
N ARG A 408 5.68 -13.61 24.61
CA ARG A 408 7.01 -13.12 25.01
C ARG A 408 6.90 -11.82 25.79
N SER A 409 6.03 -10.88 25.37
CA SER A 409 5.78 -9.64 26.11
C SER A 409 5.22 -9.88 27.52
N GLU A 410 4.36 -10.89 27.69
CA GLU A 410 3.85 -11.29 29.02
C GLU A 410 4.92 -11.88 29.95
N ASN A 411 6.06 -12.34 29.42
CA ASN A 411 7.16 -12.91 30.22
C ASN A 411 8.28 -11.90 30.52
N ASP A 412 8.40 -10.80 29.77
CA ASP A 412 9.40 -9.75 30.01
C ASP A 412 8.93 -8.69 31.02
N ASP A 413 7.62 -8.63 31.33
CA ASP A 413 7.03 -7.79 32.40
C ASP A 413 6.88 -8.54 33.76
N GLY A 414 7.62 -9.65 33.96
CA GLY A 414 7.55 -10.53 35.14
C GLY A 414 8.64 -10.33 36.18
#